data_AF-A0A3C1KHA6-F1
#
_entry.id   AF-A0A3C1KHA6-F1
#
_cell.length_a   1.000
_cell.length_b   1.000
_cell.length_c   1.000
_cell.angle_alpha   90.00
_cell.angle_beta   90.00
_cell.angle_gamma   90.00
#
_symmetry.space_group_name_H-M   'P 1'
#
loop_
_entity.id
_entity.type
_entity.pdbx_description
1 polymer ?
#
loop_
_entity_poly.entity_id
_entity_poly.type
_entity_poly.pdbx_seq_one_letter_code
_entity_poly.pdbx_strand_id
1 'polypeptide(L)'
;MATTESPLIYPDGLSPEFTSARDAYSHAAAQFHFAFIAEVERLIPTGVAAVLFSINDTPRLTFAGFRLADGSERDPEEIDELRPGLHDTLDMLAAEQGFTDPEAADSYLLGDELDDERWVITTVTAHVSDS
;
A
#
# COMPACT_ATOMS: atom_id res chain seq x y z
N MET A 1 21.83 -39.64 -4.88
CA MET A 1 20.74 -39.43 -3.90
C MET A 1 19.79 -38.43 -4.53
N ALA A 2 18.59 -38.85 -4.92
CA ALA A 2 17.59 -37.96 -5.51
C ALA A 2 16.71 -37.43 -4.37
N THR A 3 16.65 -36.10 -4.23
CA THR A 3 15.67 -35.42 -3.38
C THR A 3 14.31 -35.58 -4.02
N THR A 4 13.42 -36.34 -3.37
CA THR A 4 12.01 -36.39 -3.75
C THR A 4 11.38 -35.07 -3.28
N GLU A 5 11.29 -34.10 -4.18
CA GLU A 5 10.38 -32.98 -4.00
C GLU A 5 8.97 -33.57 -4.09
N SER A 6 8.30 -33.70 -2.94
CA SER A 6 6.86 -33.96 -2.93
C SER A 6 6.18 -32.75 -3.58
N PRO A 7 5.40 -32.93 -4.65
CA PRO A 7 4.62 -31.82 -5.20
C PRO A 7 3.71 -31.29 -4.09
N LEU A 8 3.62 -29.97 -3.95
CA LEU A 8 2.60 -29.33 -3.12
C LEU A 8 1.23 -29.75 -3.66
N ILE A 9 0.62 -30.76 -3.04
CA ILE A 9 -0.74 -31.19 -3.35
C ILE A 9 -1.66 -30.21 -2.60
N TYR A 10 -2.24 -29.26 -3.34
CA TYR A 10 -3.40 -28.52 -2.84
C TYR A 10 -4.60 -29.47 -2.86
N PRO A 11 -5.29 -29.71 -1.74
CA PRO A 11 -6.46 -30.57 -1.72
C PRO A 11 -7.54 -29.98 -2.65
N ASP A 12 -8.13 -30.84 -3.49
CA ASP A 12 -9.29 -30.48 -4.31
C ASP A 12 -10.43 -30.04 -3.38
N GLY A 13 -10.76 -28.75 -3.42
CA GLY A 13 -11.70 -28.11 -2.50
C GLY A 13 -11.00 -27.52 -1.28
N LEU A 14 -11.08 -26.20 -1.14
CA LEU A 14 -10.60 -25.51 0.06
C LEU A 14 -11.35 -26.04 1.28
N SER A 15 -10.63 -26.45 2.32
CA SER A 15 -11.27 -26.91 3.55
C SER A 15 -12.09 -25.77 4.19
N PRO A 16 -13.15 -26.07 4.96
CA PRO A 16 -13.88 -25.04 5.70
C PRO A 16 -12.97 -24.24 6.65
N GLU A 17 -11.97 -24.89 7.26
CA GLU A 17 -10.98 -24.24 8.13
C GLU A 17 -10.09 -23.28 7.33
N PHE A 18 -9.63 -23.70 6.15
CA PHE A 18 -8.86 -22.84 5.26
C PHE A 18 -9.68 -21.62 4.83
N THR A 19 -10.94 -21.84 4.43
CA THR A 19 -11.82 -20.76 3.98
C THR A 19 -12.10 -19.78 5.11
N SER A 20 -12.42 -20.28 6.31
CA SER A 20 -12.62 -19.46 7.50
C SER A 20 -11.37 -18.68 7.90
N ALA A 21 -10.19 -19.29 7.81
CA ALA A 21 -8.92 -18.62 8.10
C ALA A 21 -8.61 -17.54 7.05
N ARG A 22 -8.84 -17.83 5.77
CA ARG A 22 -8.66 -16.88 4.67
C ARG A 22 -9.58 -15.67 4.83
N ASP A 23 -10.85 -15.89 5.11
CA ASP A 23 -11.83 -14.80 5.28
C ASP A 23 -11.49 -13.93 6.49
N ALA A 24 -11.08 -14.54 7.61
CA ALA A 24 -10.62 -13.81 8.79
C ALA A 24 -9.36 -12.98 8.49
N TYR A 25 -8.40 -13.55 7.76
CA TYR A 25 -7.20 -12.85 7.31
C TYR A 25 -7.55 -11.66 6.39
N SER A 26 -8.36 -11.89 5.34
CA SER A 26 -8.80 -10.83 4.43
C SER A 26 -9.54 -9.70 5.16
N HIS A 27 -10.35 -10.04 6.16
CA HIS A 27 -11.04 -9.05 6.98
C HIS A 27 -10.05 -8.20 7.82
N ALA A 28 -9.10 -8.85 8.49
CA ALA A 28 -8.09 -8.15 9.27
C ALA A 28 -7.19 -7.27 8.39
N ALA A 29 -6.80 -7.77 7.21
CA ALA A 29 -6.03 -6.99 6.22
C ALA A 29 -6.80 -5.75 5.75
N ALA A 30 -8.10 -5.87 5.46
CA ALA A 30 -8.94 -4.74 5.09
C ALA A 30 -9.05 -3.70 6.24
N GLN A 31 -9.23 -4.16 7.49
CA GLN A 31 -9.27 -3.26 8.64
C GLN A 31 -7.94 -2.50 8.83
N PHE A 32 -6.81 -3.20 8.67
CA PHE A 32 -5.49 -2.58 8.72
C PHE A 32 -5.30 -1.55 7.59
N HIS A 33 -5.76 -1.85 6.38
CA HIS A 33 -5.76 -0.93 5.25
C HIS A 33 -6.57 0.35 5.51
N PHE A 34 -7.79 0.23 6.05
CA PHE A 34 -8.58 1.41 6.41
C PHE A 34 -7.94 2.23 7.54
N ALA A 35 -7.34 1.57 8.53
CA ALA A 35 -6.62 2.26 9.60
C ALA A 35 -5.39 3.01 9.06
N PHE A 36 -4.66 2.42 8.10
CA PHE A 36 -3.56 3.07 7.39
C PHE A 36 -4.02 4.31 6.65
N ILE A 37 -5.07 4.21 5.81
CA ILE A 37 -5.61 5.36 5.07
C ILE A 37 -5.99 6.48 6.04
N ALA A 38 -6.75 6.17 7.08
CA ALA A 38 -7.21 7.16 8.05
C ALA A 38 -6.04 7.87 8.77
N GLU A 39 -4.97 7.13 9.10
CA GLU A 39 -3.81 7.71 9.75
C GLU A 39 -2.98 8.57 8.78
N VAL A 40 -2.83 8.12 7.53
CA VAL A 40 -2.20 8.92 6.47
C VAL A 40 -2.97 10.22 6.26
N GLU A 41 -4.30 10.17 6.07
CA GLU A 41 -5.16 11.35 5.93
C GLU A 41 -5.01 12.33 7.09
N ARG A 42 -4.91 11.83 8.33
CA ARG A 42 -4.67 12.65 9.53
C ARG A 42 -3.30 13.34 9.52
N LEU A 43 -2.31 12.74 8.87
CA LEU A 43 -0.95 13.24 8.78
C LEU A 43 -0.74 14.24 7.64
N ILE A 44 -1.57 14.22 6.59
CA ILE A 44 -1.47 15.09 5.41
C ILE A 44 -1.47 16.58 5.86
N PRO A 45 -0.39 17.33 5.57
CA PRO A 45 -0.31 18.76 5.89
C PRO A 45 -1.29 19.61 5.06
N THR A 46 -1.71 20.75 5.61
CA THR A 46 -2.47 21.75 4.85
C THR A 46 -1.69 22.17 3.59
N GLY A 47 -2.37 22.18 2.44
CA GLY A 47 -1.77 22.53 1.14
C GLY A 47 -1.33 21.32 0.31
N VAL A 48 -1.24 20.13 0.92
CA VAL A 48 -1.08 18.86 0.23
C VAL A 48 -2.46 18.29 -0.11
N ALA A 49 -2.69 17.98 -1.38
CA ALA A 49 -3.93 17.39 -1.89
C ALA A 49 -3.90 15.85 -1.86
N ALA A 50 -2.72 15.26 -2.07
CA ALA A 50 -2.56 13.81 -2.04
C ALA A 50 -1.14 13.41 -1.67
N VAL A 51 -0.99 12.22 -1.09
CA VAL A 51 0.29 11.52 -0.98
C VAL A 51 0.30 10.32 -1.92
N LEU A 52 1.47 10.05 -2.49
CA LEU A 52 1.71 9.02 -3.50
C LEU A 52 2.60 7.96 -2.85
N PHE A 53 2.17 6.71 -2.92
CA PHE A 53 3.00 5.57 -2.52
C PHE A 53 3.24 4.66 -3.71
N SER A 54 4.41 4.07 -3.79
CA SER A 54 4.78 3.15 -4.86
C SER A 54 5.29 1.83 -4.32
N ILE A 55 5.21 0.76 -5.13
CA ILE A 55 5.92 -0.49 -4.85
C ILE A 55 7.34 -0.37 -5.39
N ASN A 56 8.34 -0.59 -4.53
CA ASN A 56 9.74 -0.67 -4.92
C ASN A 56 10.16 -2.09 -5.36
N ASP A 57 11.40 -2.26 -5.80
CA ASP A 57 11.97 -3.54 -6.27
C ASP A 57 11.95 -4.68 -5.23
N THR A 58 11.61 -4.40 -3.96
CA THR A 58 11.57 -5.36 -2.84
C THR A 58 10.15 -5.69 -2.37
N PRO A 59 9.18 -5.76 -3.30
CA PRO A 59 7.72 -5.66 -3.10
C PRO A 59 7.19 -4.84 -1.92
N ARG A 60 7.89 -3.76 -1.53
CA ARG A 60 7.47 -2.92 -0.40
C ARG A 60 6.82 -1.65 -0.91
N LEU A 61 5.71 -1.29 -0.28
CA LEU A 61 5.16 0.05 -0.39
C LEU A 61 6.15 1.03 0.25
N THR A 62 6.43 2.12 -0.45
CA THR A 62 7.30 3.21 -0.03
C THR A 62 6.63 4.55 -0.35
N PHE A 63 6.95 5.58 0.41
CA PHE A 63 6.44 6.92 0.13
C PHE A 63 7.19 7.52 -1.06
N ALA A 64 6.47 7.79 -2.15
CA ALA A 64 7.04 8.11 -3.46
C ALA A 64 7.01 9.60 -3.80
N GLY A 65 6.19 10.37 -3.09
CA GLY A 65 6.02 11.80 -3.33
C GLY A 65 4.66 12.30 -2.91
N PHE A 66 4.36 13.56 -3.19
CA PHE A 66 3.06 14.15 -2.86
C PHE A 66 2.64 15.17 -3.89
N ARG A 67 1.32 15.42 -3.97
CA ARG A 67 0.72 16.41 -4.84
C ARG A 67 0.16 17.55 -4.01
N LEU A 68 0.51 18.78 -4.38
CA LEU A 68 -0.02 20.01 -3.80
C LEU A 68 -1.43 20.33 -4.33
N ALA A 69 -2.13 21.25 -3.67
CA ALA A 69 -3.45 21.72 -4.08
C ALA A 69 -3.49 22.39 -5.46
N ASP A 70 -2.35 22.90 -5.95
CA ASP A 70 -2.22 23.45 -7.30
C ASP A 70 -2.01 22.35 -8.38
N GLY A 71 -1.98 21.09 -7.96
CA GLY A 71 -1.76 19.93 -8.83
C GLY A 71 -0.30 19.59 -9.09
N SER A 72 0.66 20.38 -8.59
CA SER A 72 2.09 20.08 -8.74
C SER A 72 2.51 18.92 -7.85
N GLU A 73 3.35 18.04 -8.42
CA GLU A 73 3.98 16.93 -7.69
C GLU A 73 5.36 17.33 -7.19
N ARG A 74 5.73 16.75 -6.05
CA ARG A 74 6.91 17.08 -5.26
C ARG A 74 7.61 15.81 -4.81
N ASP A 75 8.93 15.88 -4.72
CA ASP A 75 9.77 14.79 -4.23
C ASP A 75 9.44 14.46 -2.76
N PRO A 76 9.52 13.19 -2.33
CA PRO A 76 9.07 12.77 -1.02
C PRO A 76 9.79 13.48 0.13
N GLU A 77 11.08 13.80 -0.01
CA GLU A 77 11.86 14.51 1.02
C GLU A 77 11.40 15.96 1.21
N GLU A 78 10.81 16.60 0.19
CA GLU A 78 10.31 17.99 0.29
C GLU A 78 9.14 18.12 1.28
N ILE A 79 8.49 17.02 1.66
CA ILE A 79 7.37 17.07 2.62
C ILE A 79 7.83 17.49 4.02
N ASP A 80 9.11 17.29 4.35
CA ASP A 80 9.69 17.66 5.63
C ASP A 80 9.81 19.18 5.82
N GLU A 81 9.78 19.95 4.71
CA GLU A 81 9.68 21.40 4.76
C GLU A 81 8.34 21.86 5.34
N LEU A 82 7.28 21.07 5.13
CA LEU A 82 5.93 21.34 5.64
C LEU A 82 5.77 20.83 7.09
N ARG A 83 6.32 19.65 7.37
CA ARG A 83 6.29 19.04 8.70
C ARG A 83 7.56 18.20 8.89
N PRO A 84 8.50 18.62 9.76
CA PRO A 84 9.74 17.88 9.98
C PRO A 84 9.52 16.43 10.43
N GLY A 85 10.19 15.48 9.77
CA GLY A 85 10.17 14.04 10.07
C GLY A 85 8.94 13.31 9.53
N LEU A 86 8.13 13.95 8.69
CA LEU A 86 6.95 13.34 8.10
C LEU A 86 7.35 12.36 6.98
N HIS A 87 8.41 12.65 6.24
CA HIS A 87 8.95 11.74 5.22
C HIS A 87 9.19 10.33 5.79
N ASP A 88 10.06 10.22 6.79
CA ASP A 88 10.41 8.93 7.42
C ASP A 88 9.19 8.25 8.07
N THR A 89 8.26 9.05 8.59
CA THR A 89 7.03 8.53 9.20
C THR A 89 6.12 7.89 8.16
N LEU A 90 5.91 8.55 7.01
CA LEU A 90 5.07 8.03 5.93
C LEU A 90 5.71 6.82 5.27
N ASP A 91 7.03 6.82 5.08
CA ASP A 91 7.74 5.68 4.50
C ASP A 91 7.69 4.46 5.43
N MET A 92 7.86 4.66 6.74
CA MET A 92 7.71 3.58 7.72
C MET A 92 6.28 3.01 7.75
N LEU A 93 5.25 3.87 7.73
CA LEU A 93 3.86 3.42 7.67
C LEU A 93 3.55 2.65 6.37
N ALA A 94 4.11 3.09 5.24
CA ALA A 94 4.00 2.39 3.96
C ALA A 94 4.68 1.02 4.01
N ALA A 95 5.86 0.93 4.62
CA ALA A 95 6.58 -0.33 4.78
C ALA A 95 5.79 -1.35 5.61
N GLU A 96 5.01 -0.91 6.60
CA GLU A 96 4.13 -1.77 7.42
C GLU A 96 2.89 -2.27 6.64
N GLN A 97 2.44 -1.53 5.62
CA GLN A 97 1.47 -2.03 4.63
C GLN A 97 2.06 -3.08 3.69
N GLY A 98 3.39 -3.20 3.65
CA GLY A 98 4.14 -4.02 2.69
C GLY A 98 3.51 -5.38 2.42
N PHE A 99 3.37 -5.70 1.14
CA PHE A 99 2.79 -6.95 0.69
C PHE A 99 3.64 -8.13 1.14
N THR A 100 3.01 -9.11 1.78
CA THR A 100 3.62 -10.40 2.12
C THR A 100 3.61 -11.39 0.96
N ASP A 101 2.95 -11.05 -0.14
CA ASP A 101 2.82 -11.88 -1.33
C ASP A 101 2.86 -11.00 -2.61
N PRO A 102 3.94 -11.07 -3.42
CA PRO A 102 4.07 -10.34 -4.67
C PRO A 102 2.98 -10.67 -5.70
N GLU A 103 2.44 -11.90 -5.69
CA GLU A 103 1.37 -12.31 -6.61
C GLU A 103 -0.01 -11.73 -6.18
N ALA A 104 -0.14 -11.36 -4.90
CA ALA A 104 -1.33 -10.68 -4.38
C ALA A 104 -1.30 -9.16 -4.57
N ALA A 105 -0.13 -8.56 -4.82
CA ALA A 105 0.02 -7.13 -5.08
C ALA A 105 -0.78 -6.70 -6.32
N ASP A 106 -0.79 -7.53 -7.37
CA ASP A 106 -1.59 -7.33 -8.58
C ASP A 106 -3.10 -7.30 -8.27
N SER A 107 -3.57 -8.09 -7.31
CA SER A 107 -5.01 -8.20 -7.01
C SER A 107 -5.56 -7.06 -6.15
N TYR A 108 -4.71 -6.36 -5.39
CA TYR A 108 -5.14 -5.28 -4.48
C TYR A 108 -5.08 -3.88 -5.11
N LEU A 109 -4.32 -3.70 -6.20
CA LEU A 109 -3.98 -2.37 -6.72
C LEU A 109 -4.48 -2.10 -8.15
N LEU A 110 -5.12 -3.05 -8.82
CA LEU A 110 -5.65 -2.88 -10.18
C LEU A 110 -6.92 -2.03 -10.22
N GLY A 111 -6.73 -0.71 -10.11
CA GLY A 111 -7.62 0.30 -10.67
C GLY A 111 -6.78 1.22 -11.56
N ASP A 112 -6.83 0.95 -12.88
CA ASP A 112 -6.08 1.58 -13.99
C ASP A 112 -4.57 1.46 -13.88
N GLU A 113 -3.77 1.07 -14.84
CA GLU A 113 -3.69 0.29 -16.07
C GLU A 113 -2.20 -0.20 -15.93
N LEU A 114 -1.62 -1.20 -16.62
CA LEU A 114 -0.17 -1.53 -16.45
C LEU A 114 0.65 -1.14 -17.70
N ASP A 115 1.79 -0.47 -17.56
CA ASP A 115 2.71 0.04 -18.60
C ASP A 115 4.11 -0.28 -18.07
N ASP A 116 5.03 -0.58 -18.97
CA ASP A 116 6.12 -1.52 -18.74
C ASP A 116 7.27 -0.95 -17.87
N GLU A 117 7.05 0.21 -17.25
CA GLU A 117 7.91 0.90 -16.27
C GLU A 117 7.18 1.21 -14.94
N ARG A 118 5.99 0.63 -14.70
CA ARG A 118 5.06 1.12 -13.67
C ARG A 118 5.40 0.70 -12.24
N TRP A 119 5.84 1.70 -11.50
CA TRP A 119 5.47 1.91 -10.12
C TRP A 119 3.96 1.80 -9.96
N VAL A 120 3.48 0.90 -9.10
CA VAL A 120 2.06 0.86 -8.74
C VAL A 120 1.79 1.99 -7.75
N ILE A 121 1.17 3.08 -8.22
CA ILE A 121 0.92 4.26 -7.40
C ILE A 121 -0.44 4.13 -6.72
N THR A 122 -0.46 3.97 -5.39
CA THR A 122 -1.67 4.22 -4.60
C THR A 122 -1.69 5.66 -4.11
N THR A 123 -2.86 6.29 -4.18
CA THR A 123 -3.04 7.71 -3.84
C THR A 123 -3.98 7.82 -2.65
N VAL A 124 -3.55 8.51 -1.60
CA VAL A 124 -4.43 8.91 -0.50
C VAL A 124 -4.71 10.41 -0.62
N THR A 125 -5.96 10.77 -0.89
CA THR A 125 -6.39 12.15 -1.11
C THR A 125 -6.93 12.77 0.17
N ALA A 126 -6.56 14.02 0.46
CA ALA A 126 -7.19 14.75 1.55
C ALA A 126 -8.64 15.07 1.20
N HIS A 127 -9.60 14.47 1.93
CA HIS A 127 -10.98 14.90 1.87
C HIS A 127 -11.17 16.19 2.68
N VAL A 128 -11.26 17.33 1.99
CA VAL A 128 -11.68 18.57 2.64
C VAL A 128 -13.19 18.45 2.91
N SER A 129 -13.54 18.17 4.17
CA SER A 129 -14.93 18.32 4.62
C SER A 129 -15.21 19.82 4.74
N ASP A 130 -15.94 20.39 3.77
CA ASP A 130 -16.48 21.75 3.89
C ASP A 130 -17.30 21.82 5.19
N SER A 131 -16.84 22.63 6.14
CA SER A 131 -17.48 22.89 7.43
C SER A 131 -18.33 24.16 7.36
#